data_AF-A0A970W4V8-F1
#
_entry.id   AF-A0A970W4V8-F1
#
_cell.length_a   1.000
_cell.length_b   1.000
_cell.length_c   1.000
_cell.angle_alpha   90.00
_cell.angle_beta   90.00
_cell.angle_gamma   90.00
#
_symmetry.space_group_name_H-M   'P 1'
#
loop_
_entity.id
_entity.type
_entity.pdbx_description
1 polymer ?
#
loop_
_entity_poly.entity_id
_entity_poly.type
_entity_poly.pdbx_seq_one_letter_code
_entity_poly.pdbx_strand_id
1 'polypeptide(L)'
;MPRNRLNKRIHLGLAALALLALAVVVDAFWVEPYRLQVQEVAVAIEGLPPALAGLRIAQISDTHIVGANRLTRRVQDELHRLDPDLIVITGDLIEHVAAYNLWAERAAEVGEFLRGLPTPRYGTWITRGNTDISRYGGHSDLLIRQMASSEATLLINERVSLDIGGSTLVLAGVDFAHLPEGFSADHVVVEREGNRVVAAPPCTGNAFTHYVAGPGWPAEGYEFTGRLSYTDAAGGIGLVLDSRYPWGEDHYQRLRAHREAPEWQVASKGVEVMAGTAGAGLEPQPGLWYRFRVRYQRQGELARLQARLWPQDGPEPVGWPIDVGTREGQPSPFDRQGVPGFWSVGPGWKYWDDLQIAALDGAVLWAEDFESAAPADDPLGWLDFGVNQGQLQIALEGAPEDAVTILLAHSPDIISEVSGMKVDLALSGHTHGGQVRLPILGPLYINTTLGRRYNQGLFRFADSWLYVNRGVGTRGLPIRFLCPPELTIISLEQKR
;
A
#
# COMPACT_ATOMS: atom_id res chain seq x y z
N MET A 1 -18.41 -69.47 -17.65
CA MET A 1 -17.36 -68.42 -17.71
C MET A 1 -17.88 -66.96 -17.68
N PRO A 2 -18.68 -66.51 -16.69
CA PRO A 2 -19.10 -65.10 -16.59
C PRO A 2 -18.16 -64.19 -15.77
N ARG A 3 -17.45 -64.74 -14.77
CA ARG A 3 -16.56 -63.99 -13.86
C ARG A 3 -15.44 -63.21 -14.58
N ASN A 4 -14.89 -63.77 -15.66
CA ASN A 4 -13.77 -63.16 -16.40
C ASN A 4 -14.18 -61.95 -17.25
N ARG A 5 -15.45 -61.85 -17.68
CA ARG A 5 -15.97 -60.68 -18.41
C ARG A 5 -16.32 -59.53 -17.47
N LEU A 6 -16.84 -59.84 -16.28
CA LEU A 6 -17.14 -58.84 -15.25
C LEU A 6 -15.86 -58.17 -14.72
N ASN A 7 -14.82 -58.95 -14.41
CA ASN A 7 -13.52 -58.41 -13.99
C ASN A 7 -12.89 -57.52 -15.06
N LYS A 8 -12.96 -57.91 -16.36
CA LYS A 8 -12.49 -57.06 -17.46
C LYS A 8 -13.23 -55.72 -17.53
N ARG A 9 -14.56 -55.70 -17.38
CA ARG A 9 -15.36 -54.46 -17.37
C ARG A 9 -15.01 -53.56 -16.18
N ILE A 10 -14.79 -54.14 -15.00
CA ILE A 10 -14.37 -53.41 -13.81
C ILE A 10 -12.96 -52.81 -14.03
N HIS A 11 -12.00 -53.60 -14.53
CA HIS A 11 -10.65 -53.09 -14.83
C HIS A 11 -10.65 -52.01 -15.91
N LEU A 12 -11.48 -52.13 -16.96
CA LEU A 12 -11.66 -51.09 -17.98
C LEU A 12 -12.27 -49.81 -17.37
N GLY A 13 -13.27 -49.94 -16.49
CA GLY A 13 -13.85 -48.81 -15.78
C GLY A 13 -12.85 -48.09 -14.86
N LEU A 14 -12.06 -48.86 -14.10
CA LEU A 14 -11.00 -48.31 -13.24
C LEU A 14 -9.89 -47.64 -14.06
N ALA A 15 -9.49 -48.22 -15.19
CA ALA A 15 -8.51 -47.61 -16.09
C ALA A 15 -9.04 -46.30 -16.69
N ALA A 16 -10.31 -46.25 -17.10
CA ALA A 16 -10.93 -45.03 -17.60
C ALA A 16 -11.01 -43.93 -16.52
N LEU A 17 -11.36 -44.28 -15.28
CA LEU A 17 -11.35 -43.34 -14.15
C LEU A 17 -9.95 -42.82 -13.84
N ALA A 18 -8.93 -43.69 -13.87
CA ALA A 18 -7.55 -43.29 -13.66
C ALA A 18 -7.05 -42.35 -14.77
N LEU A 19 -7.40 -42.61 -16.02
CA LEU A 19 -7.09 -41.73 -17.14
C LEU A 19 -7.79 -40.37 -17.03
N LEU A 20 -9.05 -40.35 -16.60
CA LEU A 20 -9.78 -39.11 -16.35
C LEU A 20 -9.15 -38.30 -15.22
N ALA A 21 -8.79 -38.95 -14.11
CA ALA A 21 -8.10 -38.30 -13.00
C ALA A 21 -6.74 -37.73 -13.44
N LEU A 22 -5.99 -38.47 -14.24
CA LEU A 22 -4.73 -37.99 -14.83
C LEU A 22 -4.97 -36.79 -15.75
N ALA A 23 -6.00 -36.82 -16.59
CA ALA A 23 -6.33 -35.70 -17.47
C ALA A 23 -6.70 -34.43 -16.68
N VAL A 24 -7.46 -34.56 -15.59
CA VAL A 24 -7.79 -33.45 -14.68
C VAL A 24 -6.53 -32.87 -14.03
N VAL A 25 -5.63 -33.72 -13.54
CA VAL A 25 -4.35 -33.27 -12.97
C VAL A 25 -3.50 -32.57 -14.02
N VAL A 26 -3.42 -33.12 -15.23
CA VAL A 26 -2.66 -32.52 -16.34
C VAL A 26 -3.23 -31.15 -16.71
N ASP A 27 -4.55 -31.04 -16.86
CA ASP A 27 -5.22 -29.78 -17.17
C ASP A 27 -4.95 -28.75 -16.06
N ALA A 28 -5.12 -29.13 -14.80
CA ALA A 28 -5.03 -28.23 -13.66
C ALA A 28 -3.63 -27.64 -13.42
N PHE A 29 -2.56 -28.35 -13.79
CA PHE A 29 -1.18 -27.92 -13.56
C PHE A 29 -0.47 -27.38 -14.81
N TRP A 30 -0.84 -27.85 -16.01
CA TRP A 30 -0.07 -27.55 -17.24
C TRP A 30 -0.88 -26.91 -18.35
N VAL A 31 -2.21 -26.90 -18.28
CA VAL A 31 -3.04 -26.34 -19.36
C VAL A 31 -3.82 -25.13 -18.86
N GLU A 32 -4.67 -25.32 -17.85
CA GLU A 32 -5.55 -24.27 -17.34
C GLU A 32 -4.79 -23.07 -16.76
N PRO A 33 -3.68 -23.23 -16.00
CA PRO A 33 -2.88 -22.09 -15.53
C PRO A 33 -2.32 -21.19 -16.63
N TYR A 34 -2.26 -21.67 -17.87
CA TYR A 34 -1.76 -20.91 -19.03
C TYR A 34 -2.88 -20.54 -20.02
N ARG A 35 -4.14 -20.91 -19.72
CA ARG A 35 -5.31 -20.64 -20.56
C ARG A 35 -5.92 -19.28 -20.20
N LEU A 36 -5.23 -18.20 -20.56
CA LEU A 36 -5.71 -16.83 -20.35
C LEU A 36 -7.10 -16.63 -21.00
N GLN A 37 -8.05 -16.16 -20.20
CA GLN A 37 -9.37 -15.72 -20.67
C GLN A 37 -9.42 -14.20 -20.69
N VAL A 38 -9.88 -13.64 -21.80
CA VAL A 38 -10.23 -12.23 -21.90
C VAL A 38 -11.72 -12.11 -21.58
N GLN A 39 -12.06 -11.36 -20.53
CA GLN A 39 -13.44 -11.09 -20.14
C GLN A 39 -13.83 -9.66 -20.48
N GLU A 40 -15.02 -9.48 -21.06
CA GLU A 40 -15.59 -8.15 -21.32
C GLU A 40 -16.71 -7.86 -20.30
N VAL A 41 -16.65 -6.70 -19.66
CA VAL A 41 -17.57 -6.32 -18.58
C VAL A 41 -18.06 -4.90 -18.83
N ALA A 42 -19.36 -4.77 -19.08
CA ALA A 42 -20.02 -3.47 -19.15
C ALA A 42 -20.44 -3.00 -17.76
N VAL A 43 -20.06 -1.79 -17.37
CA VAL A 43 -20.42 -1.19 -16.09
C VAL A 43 -21.29 0.04 -16.33
N ALA A 44 -22.56 -0.06 -15.96
CA ALA A 44 -23.52 1.01 -16.09
C ALA A 44 -23.37 2.03 -14.94
N ILE A 45 -22.76 3.17 -15.20
CA ILE A 45 -22.56 4.25 -14.23
C ILE A 45 -23.70 5.26 -14.35
N GLU A 46 -24.27 5.63 -13.20
CA GLU A 46 -25.34 6.63 -13.12
C GLU A 46 -24.76 8.04 -13.33
N GLY A 47 -25.39 8.83 -14.18
CA GLY A 47 -24.91 10.17 -14.51
C GLY A 47 -23.60 10.20 -15.31
N LEU A 48 -23.18 9.08 -15.93
CA LEU A 48 -21.92 9.01 -16.69
C LEU A 48 -21.88 10.09 -17.80
N PRO A 49 -20.90 11.02 -17.76
CA PRO A 49 -20.70 12.00 -18.82
C PRO A 49 -20.55 11.34 -20.20
N PRO A 50 -21.16 11.88 -21.27
CA PRO A 50 -21.07 11.30 -22.60
C PRO A 50 -19.64 11.08 -23.11
N ALA A 51 -18.68 11.91 -22.68
CA ALA A 51 -17.28 11.79 -23.06
C ALA A 51 -16.58 10.57 -22.46
N LEU A 52 -17.10 10.02 -21.35
CA LEU A 52 -16.59 8.81 -20.68
C LEU A 52 -17.31 7.54 -21.14
N ALA A 53 -18.41 7.66 -21.89
CA ALA A 53 -19.15 6.51 -22.39
C ALA A 53 -18.32 5.74 -23.43
N GLY A 54 -18.18 4.44 -23.21
CA GLY A 54 -17.38 3.55 -24.06
C GLY A 54 -15.90 3.51 -23.72
N LEU A 55 -15.44 4.20 -22.67
CA LEU A 55 -14.05 4.13 -22.20
C LEU A 55 -13.69 2.68 -21.86
N ARG A 56 -12.61 2.15 -22.46
CA ARG A 56 -12.14 0.77 -22.30
C ARG A 56 -10.96 0.71 -21.34
N ILE A 57 -11.17 0.06 -20.20
CA ILE A 57 -10.16 -0.10 -19.15
C ILE A 57 -9.75 -1.57 -19.09
N ALA A 58 -8.47 -1.86 -19.36
CA ALA A 58 -7.94 -3.18 -19.13
C ALA A 58 -7.49 -3.35 -17.68
N GLN A 59 -8.04 -4.34 -16.97
CA GLN A 59 -7.58 -4.73 -15.64
C GLN A 59 -6.80 -6.03 -15.70
N ILE A 60 -5.64 -6.02 -15.05
CA ILE A 60 -4.88 -7.21 -14.65
C ILE A 60 -4.63 -7.19 -13.14
N SER A 61 -4.52 -8.37 -12.54
CA SER A 61 -4.31 -8.51 -11.09
C SER A 61 -3.55 -9.81 -10.79
N ASP A 62 -2.94 -9.89 -9.62
CA ASP A 62 -2.38 -11.11 -9.04
C ASP A 62 -1.53 -11.88 -10.05
N THR A 63 -0.59 -11.19 -10.72
CA THR A 63 0.24 -11.82 -11.75
C THR A 63 1.27 -12.77 -11.14
N HIS A 64 1.64 -12.56 -9.86
CA HIS A 64 2.57 -13.40 -9.09
C HIS A 64 3.75 -13.85 -9.95
N ILE A 65 4.46 -12.87 -10.52
CA ILE A 65 5.45 -13.13 -11.56
C ILE A 65 6.58 -13.97 -10.99
N VAL A 66 6.73 -15.14 -11.61
CA VAL A 66 7.81 -16.11 -11.39
C VAL A 66 8.35 -16.47 -12.76
N GLY A 67 9.36 -15.72 -13.20
CA GLY A 67 10.04 -15.92 -14.48
C GLY A 67 9.27 -15.34 -15.65
N ALA A 68 10.01 -14.96 -16.70
CA ALA A 68 9.41 -14.70 -18.01
C ALA A 68 8.80 -16.00 -18.55
N ASN A 69 7.48 -16.11 -18.54
CA ASN A 69 6.77 -17.31 -18.93
C ASN A 69 5.78 -17.04 -20.08
N ARG A 70 5.16 -18.09 -20.60
CA ARG A 70 4.23 -17.98 -21.73
C ARG A 70 2.98 -17.17 -21.39
N LEU A 71 2.54 -17.19 -20.13
CA LEU A 71 1.36 -16.47 -19.69
C LEU A 71 1.59 -14.96 -19.64
N THR A 72 2.72 -14.51 -19.08
CA THR A 72 3.03 -13.07 -19.01
C THR A 72 3.18 -12.45 -20.40
N ARG A 73 3.83 -13.14 -21.33
CA ARG A 73 3.87 -12.73 -22.76
C ARG A 73 2.48 -12.73 -23.38
N ARG A 74 1.66 -13.74 -23.10
CA ARG A 74 0.29 -13.81 -23.63
C ARG A 74 -0.57 -12.64 -23.14
N VAL A 75 -0.40 -12.20 -21.90
CA VAL A 75 -1.05 -11.00 -21.36
C VAL A 75 -0.60 -9.76 -22.12
N GLN A 76 0.72 -9.58 -22.32
CA GLN A 76 1.25 -8.46 -23.12
C GLN A 76 0.69 -8.48 -24.55
N ASP A 77 0.71 -9.62 -25.23
CA ASP A 77 0.19 -9.79 -26.59
C ASP A 77 -1.30 -9.44 -26.68
N GLU A 78 -2.10 -9.88 -25.71
CA GLU A 78 -3.53 -9.57 -25.67
C GLU A 78 -3.79 -8.09 -25.38
N LEU A 79 -3.03 -7.45 -24.49
CA LEU A 79 -3.15 -6.01 -24.24
C LEU A 79 -2.81 -5.19 -25.49
N HIS A 80 -1.75 -5.56 -26.23
CA HIS A 80 -1.44 -4.94 -27.53
C HIS A 80 -2.55 -5.15 -28.56
N ARG A 81 -3.17 -6.34 -28.58
CA ARG A 81 -4.25 -6.67 -29.53
C ARG A 81 -5.56 -5.94 -29.20
N LEU A 82 -5.87 -5.80 -27.92
CA LEU A 82 -7.13 -5.25 -27.42
C LEU A 82 -7.16 -3.72 -27.40
N ASP A 83 -5.98 -3.09 -27.43
CA ASP A 83 -5.76 -1.64 -27.52
C ASP A 83 -6.67 -0.83 -26.56
N PRO A 84 -6.54 -1.03 -25.23
CA PRO A 84 -7.38 -0.34 -24.25
C PRO A 84 -6.99 1.14 -24.12
N ASP A 85 -7.94 1.97 -23.69
CA ASP A 85 -7.70 3.40 -23.42
C ASP A 85 -6.87 3.62 -22.15
N LEU A 86 -6.97 2.69 -21.20
CA LEU A 86 -6.34 2.72 -19.87
C LEU A 86 -5.95 1.29 -19.46
N ILE A 87 -4.80 1.12 -18.79
CA ILE A 87 -4.47 -0.14 -18.09
C ILE A 87 -4.45 0.13 -16.59
N VAL A 88 -5.05 -0.77 -15.81
CA VAL A 88 -4.99 -0.76 -14.35
C VAL A 88 -4.49 -2.11 -13.84
N ILE A 89 -3.60 -2.06 -12.85
CA ILE A 89 -3.01 -3.22 -12.18
C ILE A 89 -3.37 -3.18 -10.71
N THR A 90 -4.17 -4.15 -10.25
CA THR A 90 -4.73 -4.14 -8.88
C THR A 90 -3.92 -5.00 -7.90
N GLY A 91 -2.59 -4.91 -7.95
CA GLY A 91 -1.68 -5.51 -6.97
C GLY A 91 -1.32 -6.99 -7.17
N ASP A 92 -0.46 -7.47 -6.28
CA ASP A 92 0.16 -8.80 -6.23
C ASP A 92 0.90 -9.14 -7.54
N LEU A 93 1.81 -8.25 -7.94
CA LEU A 93 2.66 -8.42 -9.11
C LEU A 93 3.80 -9.42 -8.86
N ILE A 94 4.33 -9.47 -7.64
CA ILE A 94 5.45 -10.34 -7.25
C ILE A 94 4.98 -11.46 -6.33
N GLU A 95 5.57 -12.66 -6.45
CA GLU A 95 5.37 -13.73 -5.46
C GLU A 95 6.40 -13.61 -4.32
N HIS A 96 5.95 -13.84 -3.08
CA HIS A 96 6.79 -13.59 -1.92
C HIS A 96 7.92 -14.61 -1.79
N VAL A 97 9.16 -14.13 -1.65
CA VAL A 97 10.34 -14.94 -1.37
C VAL A 97 11.16 -14.35 -0.23
N ALA A 98 11.60 -15.21 0.70
CA ALA A 98 12.33 -14.76 1.89
C ALA A 98 13.78 -14.34 1.59
N ALA A 99 14.41 -14.93 0.57
CA ALA A 99 15.79 -14.63 0.22
C ALA A 99 15.89 -13.36 -0.64
N TYR A 100 16.68 -12.39 -0.20
CA TYR A 100 16.83 -11.08 -0.85
C TYR A 100 17.27 -11.16 -2.32
N ASN A 101 18.23 -12.03 -2.64
CA ASN A 101 18.71 -12.20 -4.00
C ASN A 101 17.60 -12.70 -4.94
N LEU A 102 16.81 -13.67 -4.49
CA LEU A 102 15.65 -14.15 -5.23
C LEU A 102 14.60 -13.04 -5.36
N TRP A 103 14.38 -12.24 -4.32
CA TRP A 103 13.47 -11.10 -4.40
C TRP A 103 13.90 -10.10 -5.47
N ALA A 104 15.18 -9.74 -5.50
CA ALA A 104 15.73 -8.81 -6.49
C ALA A 104 15.58 -9.32 -7.92
N GLU A 105 15.82 -10.61 -8.16
CA GLU A 105 15.58 -11.27 -9.45
C GLU A 105 14.11 -11.19 -9.85
N ARG A 106 13.19 -11.51 -8.92
CA ARG A 106 11.74 -11.42 -9.16
C ARG A 106 11.26 -10.00 -9.44
N ALA A 107 11.76 -9.02 -8.69
CA ALA A 107 11.43 -7.62 -8.92
C ALA A 107 11.89 -7.17 -10.32
N ALA A 108 13.08 -7.60 -10.77
CA ALA A 108 13.54 -7.33 -12.12
C ALA A 108 12.63 -7.94 -13.20
N GLU A 109 12.15 -9.17 -12.99
CA GLU A 109 11.18 -9.83 -13.89
C GLU A 109 9.85 -9.07 -13.95
N VAL A 110 9.36 -8.53 -12.83
CA VAL A 110 8.21 -7.62 -12.82
C VAL A 110 8.49 -6.39 -13.67
N GLY A 111 9.66 -5.77 -13.51
CA GLY A 111 10.06 -4.62 -14.34
C GLY A 111 10.10 -4.94 -15.83
N GLU A 112 10.60 -6.13 -16.22
CA GLU A 112 10.57 -6.59 -17.62
C GLU A 112 9.15 -6.77 -18.14
N PHE A 113 8.26 -7.33 -17.33
CA PHE A 113 6.86 -7.47 -17.68
C PHE A 113 6.19 -6.10 -17.91
N LEU A 114 6.40 -5.15 -16.98
CA LEU A 114 5.82 -3.81 -17.08
C LEU A 114 6.33 -3.04 -18.30
N ARG A 115 7.64 -3.11 -18.60
CA ARG A 115 8.24 -2.48 -19.79
C ARG A 115 7.77 -3.08 -21.12
N GLY A 116 7.21 -4.29 -21.10
CA GLY A 116 6.63 -4.93 -22.28
C GLY A 116 5.11 -4.73 -22.42
N LEU A 117 4.47 -3.94 -21.57
CA LEU A 117 3.07 -3.54 -21.77
C LEU A 117 2.97 -2.47 -22.87
N PRO A 118 1.83 -2.38 -23.59
CA PRO A 118 1.59 -1.23 -24.46
C PRO A 118 1.44 0.06 -23.65
N THR A 119 1.59 1.20 -24.31
CA THR A 119 1.36 2.54 -23.74
C THR A 119 -0.04 3.02 -24.10
N PRO A 120 -1.06 2.79 -23.25
CA PRO A 120 -2.41 3.25 -23.52
C PRO A 120 -2.51 4.78 -23.44
N ARG A 121 -3.52 5.35 -24.10
CA ARG A 121 -3.72 6.80 -24.20
C ARG A 121 -3.76 7.52 -22.85
N TYR A 122 -4.40 6.92 -21.85
CA TYR A 122 -4.58 7.50 -20.52
C TYR A 122 -3.69 6.85 -19.46
N GLY A 123 -2.66 6.10 -19.87
CA GLY A 123 -1.61 5.58 -18.99
C GLY A 123 -1.91 4.22 -18.36
N THR A 124 -0.88 3.71 -17.67
CA THR A 124 -0.93 2.45 -16.92
C THR A 124 -0.82 2.78 -15.44
N TRP A 125 -1.79 2.35 -14.63
CA TRP A 125 -1.90 2.71 -13.21
C TRP A 125 -1.83 1.48 -12.33
N ILE A 126 -1.04 1.52 -11.27
CA ILE A 126 -0.78 0.39 -10.39
C ILE A 126 -1.19 0.77 -8.97
N THR A 127 -1.82 -0.17 -8.25
CA THR A 127 -1.76 -0.20 -6.78
C THR A 127 -1.07 -1.48 -6.31
N ARG A 128 -0.61 -1.52 -5.06
CA ARG A 128 0.06 -2.68 -4.47
C ARG A 128 -0.92 -3.63 -3.82
N GLY A 129 -0.53 -4.91 -3.82
CA GLY A 129 -1.16 -5.96 -3.02
C GLY A 129 -0.29 -6.39 -1.85
N ASN A 130 -0.78 -7.37 -1.09
CA ASN A 130 -0.09 -7.90 0.08
C ASN A 130 1.27 -8.54 -0.23
N THR A 131 1.46 -9.14 -1.41
CA THR A 131 2.76 -9.75 -1.76
C THR A 131 3.75 -8.75 -2.31
N ASP A 132 3.29 -7.59 -2.78
CA ASP A 132 4.15 -6.47 -3.20
C ASP A 132 4.81 -5.77 -1.99
N ILE A 133 4.26 -5.97 -0.79
CA ILE A 133 4.79 -5.45 0.47
C ILE A 133 5.59 -6.53 1.19
N SER A 134 6.85 -6.23 1.52
CA SER A 134 7.74 -7.14 2.23
C SER A 134 8.06 -6.63 3.61
N ARG A 135 8.22 -7.56 4.56
CA ARG A 135 8.68 -7.26 5.92
C ARG A 135 10.20 -7.08 6.01
N TYR A 136 10.92 -7.42 4.95
CA TYR A 136 12.37 -7.30 4.90
C TYR A 136 12.75 -5.97 4.26
N GLY A 137 13.53 -5.17 4.98
CA GLY A 137 13.86 -3.82 4.54
C GLY A 137 14.56 -3.78 3.19
N GLY A 138 14.15 -2.83 2.34
CA GLY A 138 14.65 -2.63 0.98
C GLY A 138 14.01 -3.51 -0.11
N HIS A 139 13.24 -4.55 0.23
CA HIS A 139 12.52 -5.36 -0.77
C HIS A 139 11.45 -4.54 -1.48
N SER A 140 10.59 -3.84 -0.73
CA SER A 140 9.53 -3.01 -1.30
C SER A 140 10.12 -1.87 -2.14
N ASP A 141 11.23 -1.26 -1.71
CA ASP A 141 11.94 -0.23 -2.47
C ASP A 141 12.40 -0.74 -3.84
N LEU A 142 12.95 -1.96 -3.89
CA LEU A 142 13.38 -2.56 -5.16
C LEU A 142 12.21 -2.72 -6.13
N LEU A 143 11.06 -3.19 -5.64
CA LEU A 143 9.87 -3.37 -6.48
C LEU A 143 9.32 -2.03 -6.97
N ILE A 144 9.20 -1.05 -6.07
CA ILE A 144 8.78 0.32 -6.41
C ILE A 144 9.68 0.91 -7.50
N ARG A 145 11.00 0.73 -7.40
CA ARG A 145 11.95 1.18 -8.42
C ARG A 145 11.73 0.50 -9.77
N GLN A 146 11.39 -0.78 -9.78
CA GLN A 146 11.07 -1.49 -11.02
C GLN A 146 9.78 -0.96 -11.65
N MET A 147 8.75 -0.67 -10.84
CA MET A 147 7.53 -0.01 -11.30
C MET A 147 7.83 1.38 -11.89
N ALA A 148 8.57 2.21 -11.15
CA ALA A 148 8.95 3.56 -11.58
C ALA A 148 9.91 3.59 -12.79
N SER A 149 10.62 2.49 -13.07
CA SER A 149 11.46 2.35 -14.28
C SER A 149 10.67 2.00 -15.54
N SER A 150 9.35 1.81 -15.42
CA SER A 150 8.42 1.59 -16.53
C SER A 150 7.56 2.83 -16.77
N GLU A 151 6.70 2.82 -17.80
CA GLU A 151 5.73 3.89 -18.03
C GLU A 151 4.49 3.79 -17.13
N ALA A 152 4.44 2.81 -16.23
CA ALA A 152 3.36 2.67 -15.28
C ALA A 152 3.54 3.60 -14.07
N THR A 153 2.44 4.18 -13.60
CA THR A 153 2.42 5.05 -12.43
C THR A 153 1.82 4.33 -11.24
N LEU A 154 2.56 4.32 -10.13
CA LEU A 154 2.12 3.72 -8.88
C LEU A 154 1.29 4.73 -8.06
N LEU A 155 0.12 4.32 -7.60
CA LEU A 155 -0.78 5.08 -6.74
C LEU A 155 -0.80 4.43 -5.35
N ILE A 156 -0.25 5.12 -4.34
CA ILE A 156 -0.23 4.69 -2.94
C ILE A 156 -0.97 5.76 -2.14
N ASN A 157 -2.22 5.47 -1.78
CA ASN A 157 -3.11 6.38 -1.04
C ASN A 157 -3.24 7.74 -1.75
N GLU A 158 -3.35 7.70 -3.06
CA GLU A 158 -3.28 8.86 -3.95
C GLU A 158 -4.34 8.79 -5.03
N ARG A 159 -4.55 9.92 -5.71
CA ARG A 159 -5.36 9.98 -6.92
C ARG A 159 -4.70 10.78 -8.03
N VAL A 160 -5.21 10.55 -9.22
CA VAL A 160 -5.00 11.39 -10.39
C VAL A 160 -6.35 11.77 -11.00
N SER A 161 -6.44 12.98 -11.52
CA SER A 161 -7.58 13.44 -12.33
C SER A 161 -7.19 13.45 -13.80
N LEU A 162 -7.91 12.69 -14.61
CA LEU A 162 -7.73 12.59 -16.06
C LEU A 162 -8.83 13.40 -16.76
N ASP A 163 -8.43 14.27 -17.68
CA ASP A 163 -9.37 14.96 -18.56
C ASP A 163 -9.63 14.12 -19.82
N ILE A 164 -10.87 13.68 -19.99
CA ILE A 164 -11.33 12.87 -21.10
C ILE A 164 -12.48 13.62 -21.78
N GLY A 165 -12.15 14.31 -22.87
CA GLY A 165 -13.13 15.06 -23.68
C GLY A 165 -13.85 16.16 -22.89
N GLY A 166 -13.17 16.81 -21.95
CA GLY A 166 -13.71 17.87 -21.09
C GLY A 166 -14.46 17.35 -19.86
N SER A 167 -14.48 16.04 -19.63
CA SER A 167 -15.02 15.41 -18.41
C SER A 167 -13.88 14.86 -17.56
N THR A 168 -13.98 15.02 -16.24
CA THR A 168 -12.97 14.51 -15.31
C THR A 168 -13.28 13.08 -14.88
N LEU A 169 -12.29 12.20 -15.05
CA LEU A 169 -12.24 10.87 -14.45
C LEU A 169 -11.18 10.88 -13.33
N VAL A 170 -11.57 10.53 -12.11
CA VAL A 170 -10.64 10.34 -11.00
C VAL A 170 -10.26 8.86 -10.92
N LEU A 171 -8.97 8.57 -10.89
CA LEU A 171 -8.42 7.27 -10.50
C LEU A 171 -7.77 7.43 -9.14
N ALA A 172 -8.29 6.72 -8.14
CA ALA A 172 -7.72 6.67 -6.80
C ALA A 172 -7.10 5.30 -6.55
N GLY A 173 -5.89 5.22 -6.03
CA GLY A 173 -5.24 3.99 -5.61
C GLY A 173 -5.01 3.99 -4.11
N VAL A 174 -5.43 2.92 -3.43
CA VAL A 174 -5.14 2.70 -2.01
C VAL A 174 -4.15 1.56 -1.85
N ASP A 175 -3.21 1.74 -0.94
CA ASP A 175 -2.21 0.73 -0.62
C ASP A 175 -2.83 -0.47 0.11
N PHE A 176 -2.11 -1.58 0.21
CA PHE A 176 -2.63 -2.73 0.95
C PHE A 176 -2.51 -2.51 2.47
N ALA A 177 -3.66 -2.37 3.12
CA ALA A 177 -3.80 -2.41 4.57
C ALA A 177 -3.81 -3.86 5.07
N HIS A 178 -3.20 -4.14 6.25
CA HIS A 178 -3.05 -5.44 6.92
C HIS A 178 -1.66 -6.11 6.81
N LEU A 179 -0.70 -5.56 7.56
CA LEU A 179 0.42 -6.35 8.03
C LEU A 179 0.01 -7.23 9.24
N PRO A 180 0.61 -8.43 9.39
CA PRO A 180 0.69 -9.25 10.61
C PRO A 180 0.20 -8.62 11.93
N GLU A 181 -0.87 -9.09 12.58
CA GLU A 181 -1.22 -8.69 13.96
C GLU A 181 0.02 -8.73 14.89
N GLY A 182 0.24 -7.66 15.66
CA GLY A 182 1.31 -7.56 16.66
C GLY A 182 2.57 -6.76 16.27
N PHE A 183 2.59 -6.12 15.09
CA PHE A 183 3.70 -5.25 14.68
C PHE A 183 3.41 -3.74 14.84
N SER A 184 2.17 -3.31 14.66
CA SER A 184 1.75 -1.93 14.90
C SER A 184 0.94 -1.85 16.20
N ALA A 185 1.19 -0.79 16.96
CA ALA A 185 0.25 -0.27 17.91
C ALA A 185 -0.36 0.95 17.24
N ASP A 186 -1.65 0.90 16.96
CA ASP A 186 -2.39 2.04 16.41
C ASP A 186 -2.19 3.20 17.36
N HIS A 187 -1.78 4.35 16.82
CA HIS A 187 -1.78 5.56 17.61
C HIS A 187 -3.23 5.98 17.81
N VAL A 188 -3.52 6.42 19.03
CA VAL A 188 -4.86 6.80 19.46
C VAL A 188 -4.80 8.18 20.08
N VAL A 189 -5.87 8.95 19.93
CA VAL A 189 -6.01 10.20 20.68
C VAL A 189 -6.68 9.88 22.02
N VAL A 190 -6.02 10.24 23.14
CA VAL A 190 -6.51 9.96 24.50
C VAL A 190 -6.51 11.22 25.35
N GLU A 191 -7.39 11.29 26.35
CA GLU A 191 -7.32 12.33 27.36
C GLU A 191 -6.20 12.03 28.37
N ARG A 192 -5.32 13.02 28.59
CA ARG A 192 -4.26 12.99 29.60
C ARG A 192 -4.04 14.40 30.15
N GLU A 193 -4.03 14.50 31.48
CA GLU A 193 -3.76 15.77 32.20
C GLU A 193 -4.70 16.93 31.80
N GLY A 194 -5.92 16.59 31.35
CA GLY A 194 -6.92 17.57 30.90
C GLY A 194 -6.81 17.98 29.43
N ASN A 195 -5.87 17.38 28.69
CA ASN A 195 -5.67 17.61 27.26
C ASN A 195 -5.91 16.32 26.47
N ARG A 196 -6.27 16.44 25.19
CA ARG A 196 -6.26 15.34 24.21
C ARG A 196 -4.88 15.27 23.57
N VAL A 197 -4.26 14.10 23.61
CA VAL A 197 -2.89 13.89 23.12
C VAL A 197 -2.82 12.67 22.20
N VAL A 198 -1.92 12.69 21.21
CA VAL A 198 -1.58 11.48 20.44
C VAL A 198 -0.83 10.54 21.37
N ALA A 199 -1.24 9.27 21.40
CA ALA A 199 -0.63 8.25 22.23
C ALA A 199 -0.42 6.94 21.49
N ALA A 200 0.66 6.24 21.82
CA ALA A 200 0.89 4.86 21.39
C ALA A 200 0.85 3.92 22.60
N PRO A 201 0.06 2.84 22.55
CA PRO A 201 0.10 1.81 23.57
C PRO A 201 1.42 1.02 23.54
N PRO A 202 1.67 0.16 24.55
CA PRO A 202 2.76 -0.81 24.52
C PRO A 202 2.75 -1.66 23.25
N CYS A 203 3.92 -1.88 22.66
CA CYS A 203 4.06 -2.63 21.40
C CYS A 203 5.29 -3.54 21.40
N THR A 204 5.21 -4.66 20.69
CA THR A 204 6.29 -5.66 20.59
C THR A 204 7.31 -5.37 19.49
N GLY A 205 6.93 -4.54 18.51
CA GLY A 205 7.75 -4.15 17.36
C GLY A 205 7.94 -2.63 17.28
N ASN A 206 8.66 -2.18 16.24
CA ASN A 206 8.71 -0.76 15.92
C ASN A 206 7.35 -0.37 15.35
N ALA A 207 6.68 0.58 15.98
CA ALA A 207 5.46 1.21 15.47
C ALA A 207 5.82 2.60 14.91
N PHE A 208 5.21 2.94 13.78
CA PHE A 208 5.46 4.18 13.07
C PHE A 208 4.14 4.81 12.62
N THR A 209 4.03 6.11 12.86
CA THR A 209 2.94 6.96 12.34
C THR A 209 3.56 8.06 11.53
N HIS A 210 2.90 8.43 10.45
CA HIS A 210 3.42 9.41 9.51
C HIS A 210 2.38 10.46 9.21
N TYR A 211 2.84 11.70 9.09
CA TYR A 211 2.01 12.78 8.62
C TYR A 211 1.66 12.56 7.15
N VAL A 212 0.41 12.80 6.78
CA VAL A 212 -0.08 12.74 5.41
C VAL A 212 0.01 14.15 4.84
N ALA A 213 1.01 14.35 3.98
CA ALA A 213 1.27 15.64 3.38
C ALA A 213 0.17 16.02 2.37
N GLY A 214 -0.47 17.17 2.60
CA GLY A 214 -1.41 17.76 1.64
C GLY A 214 -0.73 18.47 0.46
N PRO A 215 -1.50 19.02 -0.48
CA PRO A 215 -0.98 19.81 -1.59
C PRO A 215 -0.11 20.98 -1.10
N GLY A 216 1.02 21.22 -1.77
CA GLY A 216 1.94 22.30 -1.41
C GLY A 216 2.97 21.97 -0.32
N TRP A 217 3.10 20.68 0.04
CA TRP A 217 4.18 20.21 0.92
C TRP A 217 5.56 20.68 0.43
N PRO A 218 6.40 21.29 1.30
CA PRO A 218 7.63 21.95 0.87
C PRO A 218 8.69 20.95 0.39
N ALA A 219 9.31 21.22 -0.75
CA ALA A 219 10.36 20.38 -1.31
C ALA A 219 11.72 20.53 -0.58
N GLU A 220 11.97 21.69 0.02
CA GLU A 220 13.27 22.05 0.61
C GLU A 220 13.43 21.62 2.08
N GLY A 221 12.33 21.23 2.73
CA GLY A 221 12.32 20.79 4.13
C GLY A 221 11.30 21.51 5.01
N TYR A 222 11.34 21.23 6.31
CA TYR A 222 10.35 21.66 7.30
C TYR A 222 10.96 21.75 8.70
N GLU A 223 10.31 22.51 9.58
CA GLU A 223 10.47 22.42 11.03
C GLU A 223 9.33 21.61 11.64
N PHE A 224 9.65 20.75 12.60
CA PHE A 224 8.68 19.98 13.40
C PHE A 224 8.94 20.23 14.88
N THR A 225 7.91 20.68 15.59
CA THR A 225 7.97 21.03 17.02
C THR A 225 6.85 20.37 17.78
N GLY A 226 7.05 20.23 19.09
CA GLY A 226 6.02 19.80 20.02
C GLY A 226 6.62 19.34 21.33
N ARG A 227 5.88 18.48 22.03
CA ARG A 227 6.34 17.82 23.24
C ARG A 227 6.07 16.32 23.19
N LEU A 228 6.85 15.57 23.97
CA LEU A 228 6.71 14.13 24.10
C LEU A 228 6.96 13.67 25.53
N SER A 229 6.34 12.54 25.87
CA SER A 229 6.46 11.88 27.17
C SER A 229 6.23 10.39 27.02
N TYR A 230 6.82 9.59 27.91
CA TYR A 230 6.66 8.14 27.92
C TYR A 230 6.67 7.63 29.36
N THR A 231 6.13 6.44 29.60
CA THR A 231 5.83 5.98 30.97
C THR A 231 6.72 4.85 31.49
N ASP A 232 7.57 4.27 30.65
CA ASP A 232 8.43 3.15 31.03
C ASP A 232 9.83 3.28 30.40
N ALA A 233 10.88 3.26 31.22
CA ALA A 233 12.27 3.33 30.79
C ALA A 233 12.70 2.13 29.91
N ALA A 234 11.99 1.01 29.99
CA ALA A 234 12.23 -0.14 29.12
C ALA A 234 11.61 0.04 27.72
N GLY A 235 10.73 1.04 27.54
CA GLY A 235 10.17 1.42 26.25
C GLY A 235 11.11 2.31 25.43
N GLY A 236 10.71 2.58 24.19
CA GLY A 236 11.34 3.58 23.34
C GLY A 236 10.32 4.55 22.77
N ILE A 237 10.75 5.81 22.64
CA ILE A 237 9.97 6.92 22.10
C ILE A 237 10.85 7.74 21.16
N GLY A 238 10.23 8.35 20.16
CA GLY A 238 10.93 9.22 19.25
C GLY A 238 10.05 9.86 18.19
N LEU A 239 10.73 10.51 17.26
CA LEU A 239 10.18 11.14 16.08
C LEU A 239 10.77 10.46 14.85
N VAL A 240 9.98 10.39 13.79
CA VAL A 240 10.41 9.99 12.46
C VAL A 240 10.48 11.24 11.59
N LEU A 241 11.49 11.33 10.74
CA LEU A 241 11.78 12.47 9.90
C LEU A 241 12.18 12.00 8.52
N ASP A 242 11.87 12.81 7.50
CA ASP A 242 12.04 12.45 6.10
C ASP A 242 11.51 11.04 5.79
N SER A 243 10.36 10.71 6.40
CA SER A 243 9.76 9.40 6.23
C SER A 243 9.13 9.29 4.86
N ARG A 244 9.41 8.19 4.16
CA ARG A 244 8.81 7.85 2.87
C ARG A 244 7.91 6.62 2.95
N TYR A 245 7.63 6.14 4.17
CA TYR A 245 6.70 5.05 4.40
C TYR A 245 5.30 5.30 3.84
N PRO A 246 4.74 6.54 3.85
CA PRO A 246 3.47 6.82 3.16
C PRO A 246 3.47 6.51 1.67
N TRP A 247 4.65 6.48 1.03
CA TRP A 247 4.84 6.10 -0.37
C TRP A 247 5.45 4.70 -0.52
N GLY A 248 5.44 3.92 0.57
CA GLY A 248 5.87 2.53 0.55
C GLY A 248 7.37 2.29 0.55
N GLU A 249 8.20 3.32 0.72
CA GLU A 249 9.66 3.21 0.78
C GLU A 249 10.17 3.06 2.21
N ASP A 250 11.10 2.15 2.45
CA ASP A 250 11.80 1.90 3.72
C ASP A 250 12.92 2.93 3.95
N HIS A 251 12.53 4.21 4.00
CA HIS A 251 13.41 5.36 4.11
C HIS A 251 12.93 6.33 5.19
N TYR A 252 13.80 6.62 6.16
CA TYR A 252 13.54 7.58 7.23
C TYR A 252 14.79 7.86 8.07
N GLN A 253 14.76 8.96 8.81
CA GLN A 253 15.61 9.21 9.98
C GLN A 253 14.74 9.19 11.24
N ARG A 254 15.29 8.73 12.36
CA ARG A 254 14.64 8.79 13.67
C ARG A 254 15.48 9.59 14.63
N LEU A 255 14.82 10.45 15.39
CA LEU A 255 15.34 10.96 16.65
C LEU A 255 14.69 10.15 17.77
N ARG A 256 15.47 9.37 18.50
CA ARG A 256 14.90 8.40 19.45
C ARG A 256 15.77 8.17 20.66
N ALA A 257 15.12 7.72 21.72
CA ALA A 257 15.74 7.11 22.89
C ALA A 257 15.02 5.78 23.20
N HIS A 258 15.76 4.78 23.66
CA HIS A 258 15.21 3.49 24.11
C HIS A 258 16.16 2.81 25.09
N ARG A 259 15.72 1.70 25.72
CA ARG A 259 16.47 0.98 26.74
C ARG A 259 17.97 0.73 26.45
N GLU A 260 18.32 0.35 25.22
CA GLU A 260 19.71 0.01 24.85
C GLU A 260 20.51 1.23 24.38
N ALA A 261 19.82 2.33 24.08
CA ALA A 261 20.41 3.62 23.76
C ALA A 261 19.56 4.72 24.41
N PRO A 262 19.78 4.97 25.71
CA PRO A 262 18.91 5.83 26.52
C PRO A 262 19.05 7.31 26.16
N GLU A 263 20.14 7.68 25.50
CA GLU A 263 20.36 9.03 25.00
C GLU A 263 19.52 9.30 23.75
N TRP A 264 18.98 10.52 23.64
CA TRP A 264 18.41 11.02 22.38
C TRP A 264 19.47 11.05 21.29
N GLN A 265 19.24 10.26 20.25
CA GLN A 265 20.16 10.18 19.13
C GLN A 265 19.47 9.92 17.79
N VAL A 266 20.18 10.26 16.72
CA VAL A 266 19.79 9.98 15.34
C VAL A 266 20.05 8.51 15.01
N ALA A 267 19.06 7.85 14.41
CA ALA A 267 19.20 6.55 13.78
C ALA A 267 18.54 6.57 12.40
N SER A 268 19.27 6.12 11.38
CA SER A 268 18.87 6.27 9.98
C SER A 268 18.58 4.93 9.30
N LYS A 269 17.69 4.96 8.31
CA LYS A 269 17.37 3.85 7.41
C LYS A 269 17.25 4.38 5.98
N GLY A 270 18.02 3.84 5.06
CA GLY A 270 18.13 4.35 3.68
C GLY A 270 18.95 5.65 3.54
N VAL A 271 19.49 6.17 4.64
CA VAL A 271 20.24 7.44 4.70
C VAL A 271 21.62 7.21 5.31
N GLU A 272 22.65 7.77 4.68
CA GLU A 272 24.03 7.76 5.18
C GLU A 272 24.31 9.01 6.01
N VAL A 273 24.84 8.83 7.23
CA VAL A 273 25.31 9.94 8.06
C VAL A 273 26.75 10.26 7.65
N MET A 274 26.95 11.46 7.10
CA MET A 274 28.23 11.88 6.51
C MET A 274 29.15 12.54 7.55
N ALA A 275 28.58 13.37 8.42
CA ALA A 275 29.31 14.12 9.44
C ALA A 275 28.35 14.69 10.50
N GLY A 276 28.90 15.14 11.62
CA GLY A 276 28.18 15.89 12.65
C GLY A 276 28.00 15.15 13.97
N THR A 277 27.16 15.71 14.85
CA THR A 277 26.88 15.16 16.17
C THR A 277 25.48 14.54 16.15
N ALA A 278 25.42 13.21 16.29
CA ALA A 278 24.17 12.46 16.23
C ALA A 278 23.45 12.31 17.58
N GLY A 279 24.12 12.59 18.70
CA GLY A 279 23.57 12.46 20.06
C GLY A 279 23.40 13.80 20.75
N ALA A 280 22.33 13.95 21.54
CA ALA A 280 22.03 15.18 22.27
C ALA A 280 22.73 15.28 23.64
N GLY A 281 23.33 14.20 24.14
CA GLY A 281 23.79 14.05 25.52
C GLY A 281 22.66 14.07 26.56
N LEU A 282 21.41 13.83 26.13
CA LEU A 282 20.21 13.91 26.96
C LEU A 282 19.50 12.56 27.04
N GLU A 283 19.40 12.01 28.25
CA GLU A 283 18.57 10.85 28.56
C GLU A 283 17.20 11.34 29.09
N PRO A 284 16.10 11.11 28.38
CA PRO A 284 14.78 11.50 28.84
C PRO A 284 14.38 10.57 30.00
N GLN A 285 13.62 11.08 30.96
CA GLN A 285 13.12 10.29 32.08
C GLN A 285 11.63 9.98 31.90
N PRO A 286 11.17 8.75 32.21
CA PRO A 286 9.75 8.43 32.15
C PRO A 286 8.92 9.33 33.05
N GLY A 287 7.71 9.66 32.61
CA GLY A 287 6.75 10.50 33.32
C GLY A 287 6.97 12.00 33.17
N LEU A 288 8.12 12.44 32.65
CA LEU A 288 8.38 13.84 32.36
C LEU A 288 8.01 14.19 30.91
N TRP A 289 7.67 15.47 30.70
CA TRP A 289 7.46 16.04 29.38
C TRP A 289 8.74 16.74 28.89
N TYR A 290 9.06 16.52 27.63
CA TYR A 290 10.18 17.16 26.95
C TYR A 290 9.67 17.88 25.71
N ARG A 291 10.08 19.14 25.52
CA ARG A 291 9.84 19.88 24.28
C ARG A 291 10.94 19.56 23.28
N PHE A 292 10.57 19.48 22.00
CA PHE A 292 11.49 19.31 20.89
C PHE A 292 11.32 20.40 19.84
N ARG A 293 12.42 20.69 19.16
CA ARG A 293 12.43 21.36 17.86
C ARG A 293 13.37 20.62 16.94
N VAL A 294 12.88 20.34 15.75
CA VAL A 294 13.62 19.67 14.69
C VAL A 294 13.54 20.50 13.43
N ARG A 295 14.65 20.64 12.74
CA ARG A 295 14.74 21.22 11.40
C ARG A 295 15.33 20.18 10.46
N TYR A 296 14.58 19.87 9.41
CA TYR A 296 15.05 19.07 8.29
C TYR A 296 15.17 19.96 7.06
N GLN A 297 16.32 19.95 6.40
CA GLN A 297 16.56 20.71 5.17
C GLN A 297 17.23 19.83 4.13
N ARG A 298 16.71 19.83 2.90
CA ARG A 298 17.21 19.03 1.78
C ARG A 298 17.69 19.93 0.64
N GLN A 299 18.78 19.53 0.01
CA GLN A 299 19.29 20.12 -1.22
C GLN A 299 19.82 19.00 -2.14
N GLY A 300 18.98 18.56 -3.07
CA GLY A 300 19.27 17.39 -3.91
C GLY A 300 19.38 16.12 -3.07
N GLU A 301 20.51 15.41 -3.19
CA GLU A 301 20.79 14.18 -2.43
C GLU A 301 21.34 14.45 -1.02
N LEU A 302 21.68 15.70 -0.70
CA LEU A 302 22.20 16.07 0.62
C LEU A 302 21.07 16.60 1.48
N ALA A 303 21.12 16.27 2.76
CA ALA A 303 20.21 16.83 3.75
C ALA A 303 20.91 17.12 5.07
N ARG A 304 20.37 18.07 5.82
CA ARG A 304 20.84 18.41 7.16
C ARG A 304 19.69 18.24 8.14
N LEU A 305 19.94 17.48 9.19
CA LEU A 305 19.03 17.30 10.30
C LEU A 305 19.62 17.99 11.53
N GLN A 306 18.89 18.98 12.06
CA GLN A 306 19.24 19.66 13.29
C GLN A 306 18.12 19.44 14.32
N ALA A 307 18.48 19.10 15.55
CA ALA A 307 17.49 18.87 16.59
C ALA A 307 17.96 19.31 17.98
N ARG A 308 16.99 19.75 18.78
CA ARG A 308 17.15 20.04 20.20
C ARG A 308 15.94 19.53 20.96
N LEU A 309 16.21 18.98 22.15
CA LEU A 309 15.23 18.49 23.10
C LEU A 309 15.59 19.06 24.48
N TRP A 310 14.59 19.45 25.26
CA TRP A 310 14.79 19.95 26.62
C TRP A 310 13.58 19.64 27.51
N PRO A 311 13.74 19.56 28.84
CA PRO A 311 12.62 19.42 29.76
C PRO A 311 11.59 20.55 29.53
N GLN A 312 10.30 20.25 29.62
CA GLN A 312 9.22 21.23 29.35
C GLN A 312 9.39 22.54 30.14
N ASP A 313 9.80 22.44 31.41
CA ASP A 313 9.99 23.59 32.30
C ASP A 313 11.42 24.17 32.25
N GLY A 314 12.25 23.66 31.34
CA GLY A 314 13.64 24.09 31.13
C GLY A 314 13.78 25.12 30.01
N PRO A 315 14.94 25.81 29.93
CA PRO A 315 15.22 26.72 28.82
C PRO A 315 15.48 25.95 27.52
N GLU A 316 14.95 26.46 26.41
CA GLU A 316 15.28 25.95 25.08
C GLU A 316 16.78 26.16 24.77
N PRO A 317 17.52 25.12 24.32
CA PRO A 317 18.93 25.26 23.98
C PRO A 317 19.14 26.24 22.82
N VAL A 318 20.12 27.16 22.97
CA VAL A 318 20.43 28.15 21.92
C VAL A 318 20.97 27.51 20.64
N GLY A 319 21.80 26.47 20.79
CA GLY A 319 22.38 25.72 19.67
C GLY A 319 21.56 24.48 19.27
N TRP A 320 22.14 23.69 18.38
CA TRP A 320 21.62 22.39 17.93
C TRP A 320 22.54 21.28 18.47
N PRO A 321 22.22 20.67 19.63
CA PRO A 321 23.02 19.57 20.17
C PRO A 321 23.17 18.41 19.17
N ILE A 322 22.10 18.14 18.41
CA ILE A 322 22.13 17.26 17.26
C ILE A 322 22.19 18.11 16.00
N ASP A 323 23.21 17.87 15.19
CA ASP A 323 23.42 18.52 13.90
C ASP A 323 24.19 17.55 13.01
N VAL A 324 23.47 16.88 12.11
CA VAL A 324 24.05 15.87 11.23
C VAL A 324 23.83 16.23 9.77
N GLY A 325 24.89 16.11 8.99
CA GLY A 325 24.84 16.10 7.53
C GLY A 325 24.61 14.67 7.06
N THR A 326 23.64 14.51 6.17
CA THR A 326 23.23 13.22 5.65
C THR A 326 23.17 13.23 4.12
N ARG A 327 23.29 12.05 3.53
CA ARG A 327 23.16 11.84 2.10
C ARG A 327 22.18 10.71 1.83
N GLU A 328 21.33 10.88 0.83
CA GLU A 328 20.46 9.82 0.34
C GLU A 328 21.30 8.61 -0.09
N GLY A 329 21.04 7.44 0.48
CA GLY A 329 21.75 6.22 0.10
C GLY A 329 21.38 5.75 -1.31
N GLN A 330 20.12 5.98 -1.71
CA GLN A 330 19.59 5.74 -3.05
C GLN A 330 18.51 6.80 -3.35
N PRO A 331 18.52 7.47 -4.51
CA PRO A 331 17.50 8.44 -4.88
C PRO A 331 16.11 7.80 -4.87
N SER A 332 15.08 8.49 -4.34
CA SER A 332 13.70 8.00 -4.51
C SER A 332 13.30 8.10 -5.98
N PRO A 333 12.54 7.14 -6.52
CA PRO A 333 11.86 7.32 -7.80
C PRO A 333 10.77 8.40 -7.75
N PHE A 334 10.33 8.80 -6.56
CA PHE A 334 9.38 9.87 -6.35
C PHE A 334 10.12 11.18 -6.04
N ASP A 335 9.82 12.22 -6.79
CA ASP A 335 10.34 13.56 -6.52
C ASP A 335 9.54 14.23 -5.41
N ARG A 336 9.66 13.69 -4.18
CA ARG A 336 8.91 14.16 -3.00
C ARG A 336 9.80 14.24 -1.77
N GLN A 337 9.50 15.22 -0.93
CA GLN A 337 10.15 15.43 0.36
C GLN A 337 9.44 14.60 1.43
N GLY A 338 10.15 13.73 2.15
CA GLY A 338 9.62 12.92 3.24
C GLY A 338 8.95 13.73 4.35
N VAL A 339 8.14 13.04 5.15
CA VAL A 339 7.26 13.63 6.16
C VAL A 339 7.72 13.37 7.60
N PRO A 340 7.31 14.20 8.58
CA PRO A 340 7.48 13.90 9.99
C PRO A 340 6.54 12.77 10.46
N GLY A 341 6.84 12.21 11.62
CA GLY A 341 6.17 11.06 12.17
C GLY A 341 6.51 10.80 13.63
N PHE A 342 5.89 9.75 14.18
CA PHE A 342 6.14 9.24 15.52
C PHE A 342 6.75 7.86 15.46
N TRP A 343 7.59 7.55 16.45
CA TRP A 343 8.15 6.23 16.62
C TRP A 343 7.99 5.76 18.06
N SER A 344 7.53 4.52 18.22
CA SER A 344 7.50 3.85 19.52
C SER A 344 7.92 2.38 19.44
N VAL A 345 8.37 1.86 20.57
CA VAL A 345 8.66 0.43 20.76
C VAL A 345 8.52 0.06 22.24
N GLY A 346 8.24 -1.21 22.52
CA GLY A 346 8.36 -1.78 23.86
C GLY A 346 7.24 -1.38 24.83
N PRO A 347 7.44 -1.59 26.14
CA PRO A 347 6.42 -1.33 27.16
C PRO A 347 6.16 0.16 27.38
N GLY A 348 5.15 0.45 28.20
CA GLY A 348 4.71 1.81 28.51
C GLY A 348 3.97 2.48 27.37
N TRP A 349 3.12 3.43 27.74
CA TRP A 349 2.51 4.40 26.84
C TRP A 349 3.50 5.50 26.46
N LYS A 350 3.37 5.98 25.22
CA LYS A 350 4.13 7.09 24.63
C LYS A 350 3.12 8.14 24.21
N TYR A 351 3.49 9.40 24.33
CA TYR A 351 2.59 10.54 24.15
C TYR A 351 3.29 11.64 23.40
N TRP A 352 2.55 12.32 22.51
CA TRP A 352 2.95 13.48 21.74
C TRP A 352 1.82 14.50 21.75
N ASP A 353 2.19 15.78 21.83
CA ASP A 353 1.26 16.89 22.06
C ASP A 353 1.95 18.22 21.68
N ASP A 354 1.21 19.34 21.67
CA ASP A 354 1.64 20.67 21.20
C ASP A 354 2.30 20.63 19.79
N LEU A 355 1.86 19.73 18.92
CA LEU A 355 2.56 19.42 17.67
C LEU A 355 2.32 20.50 16.60
N GLN A 356 3.39 20.88 15.91
CA GLN A 356 3.31 21.84 14.82
C GLN A 356 4.36 21.54 13.74
N ILE A 357 3.94 21.65 12.48
CA ILE A 357 4.78 21.55 11.30
C ILE A 357 4.78 22.91 10.59
N ALA A 358 5.96 23.43 10.29
CA ALA A 358 6.12 24.67 9.53
C ALA A 358 7.11 24.50 8.38
N ALA A 359 6.91 25.23 7.29
CA ALA A 359 7.92 25.39 6.25
C ALA A 359 9.13 26.16 6.79
N LEU A 360 10.28 26.06 6.11
CA LEU A 360 11.52 26.71 6.56
C LEU A 360 11.47 28.25 6.53
N ASP A 361 10.51 28.84 5.82
CA ASP A 361 10.22 30.28 5.82
C ASP A 361 9.32 30.73 6.99
N GLY A 362 8.86 29.78 7.81
CA GLY A 362 8.00 30.01 8.98
C GLY A 362 6.50 29.88 8.71
N ALA A 363 6.06 29.58 7.48
CA ALA A 363 4.65 29.33 7.20
C ALA A 363 4.18 28.06 7.93
N VAL A 364 3.12 28.17 8.74
CA VAL A 364 2.55 27.02 9.45
C VAL A 364 1.79 26.15 8.45
N LEU A 365 2.23 24.90 8.31
CA LEU A 365 1.62 23.91 7.42
C LEU A 365 0.53 23.12 8.13
N TRP A 366 0.76 22.80 9.40
CA TRP A 366 -0.18 22.10 10.25
C TRP A 366 0.14 22.40 11.71
N ALA A 367 -0.89 22.52 12.53
CA ALA A 367 -0.77 22.61 13.98
C ALA A 367 -1.89 21.77 14.60
N GLU A 368 -1.53 21.07 15.66
CA GLU A 368 -2.46 20.31 16.48
C GLU A 368 -3.51 21.23 17.10
N ASP A 369 -4.77 20.79 17.04
CA ASP A 369 -5.91 21.46 17.68
C ASP A 369 -6.90 20.41 18.24
N PHE A 370 -6.35 19.38 18.91
CA PHE A 370 -7.18 18.27 19.42
C PHE A 370 -8.22 18.72 20.45
N GLU A 371 -8.00 19.85 21.13
CA GLU A 371 -8.93 20.39 22.13
C GLU A 371 -10.19 21.00 21.53
N SER A 372 -10.16 21.45 20.27
CA SER A 372 -11.31 22.03 19.59
C SER A 372 -12.07 21.02 18.72
N ALA A 373 -11.42 19.92 18.32
CA ALA A 373 -11.99 18.88 17.46
C ALA A 373 -13.03 18.03 18.20
N ALA A 374 -14.09 17.59 17.51
CA ALA A 374 -15.02 16.63 18.13
C ALA A 374 -14.31 15.29 18.38
N PRO A 375 -14.71 14.48 19.38
CA PRO A 375 -14.08 13.18 19.64
C PRO A 375 -14.14 12.19 18.47
N ALA A 376 -15.09 12.37 17.54
CA ALA A 376 -15.25 11.56 16.33
C ALA A 376 -14.38 12.05 15.15
N ASP A 377 -13.78 13.23 15.27
CA ASP A 377 -12.82 13.78 14.31
C ASP A 377 -11.44 13.30 14.76
N ASP A 378 -11.10 12.05 14.42
CA ASP A 378 -9.71 11.59 14.44
C ASP A 378 -8.91 12.56 13.55
N PRO A 379 -7.69 12.99 13.93
CA PRO A 379 -7.02 14.03 13.18
C PRO A 379 -6.65 13.49 11.81
N LEU A 380 -7.49 13.85 10.83
CA LEU A 380 -7.19 13.75 9.42
C LEU A 380 -5.76 14.27 9.21
N GLY A 381 -4.90 13.39 8.70
CA GLY A 381 -3.51 13.75 8.45
C GLY A 381 -2.45 12.87 9.08
N TRP A 382 -2.79 11.79 9.79
CA TRP A 382 -1.80 10.82 10.29
C TRP A 382 -2.18 9.40 9.88
N LEU A 383 -1.19 8.62 9.45
CA LEU A 383 -1.37 7.24 8.99
C LEU A 383 -0.36 6.32 9.67
N ASP A 384 -0.88 5.26 10.30
CA ASP A 384 -0.08 4.20 10.89
C ASP A 384 0.37 3.20 9.82
N PHE A 385 1.69 3.00 9.75
CA PHE A 385 2.27 2.08 8.77
C PHE A 385 1.80 0.65 9.03
N GLY A 386 1.22 0.02 8.00
CA GLY A 386 0.80 -1.38 8.02
C GLY A 386 -0.64 -1.62 8.47
N VAL A 387 -1.32 -0.58 8.95
CA VAL A 387 -2.74 -0.61 9.32
C VAL A 387 -3.55 0.24 8.35
N ASN A 388 -2.96 1.34 7.83
CA ASN A 388 -3.48 2.20 6.76
C ASN A 388 -4.99 2.54 6.89
N GLN A 389 -5.55 2.62 8.10
CA GLN A 389 -6.91 3.14 8.29
C GLN A 389 -6.99 4.58 7.77
N GLY A 390 -8.11 4.94 7.14
CA GLY A 390 -8.30 6.27 6.55
C GLY A 390 -7.64 6.47 5.17
N GLN A 391 -6.92 5.48 4.63
CA GLN A 391 -6.26 5.59 3.33
C GLN A 391 -7.19 5.94 2.16
N LEU A 392 -8.44 5.44 2.20
CA LEU A 392 -9.43 5.75 1.19
C LEU A 392 -9.83 7.23 1.23
N GLN A 393 -10.04 7.77 2.43
CA GLN A 393 -10.37 9.17 2.61
C GLN A 393 -9.22 10.07 2.12
N ILE A 394 -7.97 9.70 2.44
CA ILE A 394 -6.76 10.40 1.97
C ILE A 394 -6.68 10.39 0.44
N ALA A 395 -6.84 9.22 -0.18
CA ALA A 395 -6.75 9.09 -1.64
C ALA A 395 -7.80 9.97 -2.34
N LEU A 396 -8.99 10.09 -1.76
CA LEU A 396 -10.11 10.85 -2.32
C LEU A 396 -10.15 12.33 -1.91
N GLU A 397 -9.28 12.80 -1.01
CA GLU A 397 -9.37 14.13 -0.41
C GLU A 397 -9.29 15.26 -1.46
N GLY A 398 -10.38 16.00 -1.70
CA GLY A 398 -10.41 17.08 -2.70
C GLY A 398 -10.60 16.59 -4.14
N ALA A 399 -11.04 15.34 -4.33
CA ALA A 399 -11.59 14.90 -5.61
C ALA A 399 -12.84 15.75 -5.96
N PRO A 400 -13.02 16.16 -7.23
CA PRO A 400 -14.23 16.89 -7.63
C PRO A 400 -15.49 16.05 -7.41
N GLU A 401 -16.53 16.64 -6.80
CA GLU A 401 -17.77 15.92 -6.44
C GLU A 401 -18.53 15.38 -7.65
N ASP A 402 -18.41 16.06 -8.80
CA ASP A 402 -19.06 15.71 -10.06
C ASP A 402 -18.24 14.75 -10.93
N ALA A 403 -17.00 14.45 -10.55
CA ALA A 403 -16.15 13.53 -11.29
C ALA A 403 -16.59 12.07 -11.11
N VAL A 404 -16.43 11.29 -12.18
CA VAL A 404 -16.55 9.83 -12.09
C VAL A 404 -15.30 9.30 -11.39
N THR A 405 -15.46 8.52 -10.34
CA THR A 405 -14.34 8.04 -9.53
C THR A 405 -14.21 6.53 -9.60
N ILE A 406 -13.03 6.07 -10.02
CA ILE A 406 -12.64 4.66 -10.05
C ILE A 406 -11.57 4.42 -8.98
N LEU A 407 -11.86 3.49 -8.07
CA LEU A 407 -10.95 3.07 -7.00
C LEU A 407 -10.18 1.81 -7.41
N LEU A 408 -8.86 1.85 -7.28
CA LEU A 408 -7.96 0.71 -7.41
C LEU A 408 -7.54 0.26 -6.02
N ALA A 409 -7.92 -0.94 -5.63
CA ALA A 409 -7.58 -1.53 -4.35
C ALA A 409 -7.36 -3.02 -4.52
N HIS A 410 -6.27 -3.57 -3.98
CA HIS A 410 -6.01 -4.99 -4.18
C HIS A 410 -7.09 -5.88 -3.54
N SER A 411 -7.45 -5.63 -2.28
CA SER A 411 -8.49 -6.40 -1.59
C SER A 411 -9.89 -5.85 -1.89
N PRO A 412 -10.87 -6.70 -2.20
CA PRO A 412 -12.26 -6.28 -2.36
C PRO A 412 -12.89 -5.80 -1.05
N ASP A 413 -12.31 -6.13 0.10
CA ASP A 413 -12.86 -5.80 1.42
C ASP A 413 -12.95 -4.29 1.66
N ILE A 414 -12.18 -3.48 0.91
CA ILE A 414 -12.23 -2.01 0.92
C ILE A 414 -13.64 -1.47 0.65
N ILE A 415 -14.49 -2.25 -0.04
CA ILE A 415 -15.85 -1.83 -0.37
C ILE A 415 -16.70 -1.52 0.89
N SER A 416 -16.33 -2.08 2.04
CA SER A 416 -16.97 -1.79 3.32
C SER A 416 -16.73 -0.35 3.81
N GLU A 417 -15.61 0.26 3.41
CA GLU A 417 -15.24 1.65 3.73
C GLU A 417 -15.78 2.66 2.72
N VAL A 418 -16.14 2.20 1.51
CA VAL A 418 -16.62 3.06 0.42
C VAL A 418 -17.99 3.69 0.70
N SER A 419 -18.78 3.13 1.61
CA SER A 419 -20.13 3.63 1.90
C SER A 419 -20.12 5.10 2.35
N GLY A 420 -20.78 5.97 1.59
CA GLY A 420 -20.84 7.41 1.86
C GLY A 420 -19.73 8.22 1.20
N MET A 421 -18.80 7.57 0.48
CA MET A 421 -17.77 8.23 -0.33
C MET A 421 -18.13 8.19 -1.82
N LYS A 422 -17.66 9.19 -2.57
CA LYS A 422 -17.88 9.27 -4.03
C LYS A 422 -16.93 8.30 -4.76
N VAL A 423 -17.37 7.05 -4.89
CA VAL A 423 -16.71 6.01 -5.70
C VAL A 423 -17.75 5.33 -6.58
N ASP A 424 -17.61 5.41 -7.90
CA ASP A 424 -18.55 4.82 -8.85
C ASP A 424 -18.21 3.37 -9.18
N LEU A 425 -16.91 3.02 -9.18
CA LEU A 425 -16.41 1.69 -9.49
C LEU A 425 -15.13 1.38 -8.72
N ALA A 426 -15.13 0.30 -7.94
CA ALA A 426 -13.94 -0.26 -7.31
C ALA A 426 -13.46 -1.49 -8.10
N LEU A 427 -12.16 -1.54 -8.38
CA LEU A 427 -11.48 -2.60 -9.09
C LEU A 427 -10.50 -3.30 -8.15
N SER A 428 -10.68 -4.62 -7.98
CA SER A 428 -9.90 -5.42 -7.03
C SER A 428 -9.52 -6.80 -7.56
N GLY A 429 -8.64 -7.48 -6.84
CA GLY A 429 -8.17 -8.84 -7.09
C GLY A 429 -8.21 -9.70 -5.84
N HIS A 430 -7.06 -10.21 -5.39
CA HIS A 430 -6.78 -10.83 -4.08
C HIS A 430 -7.36 -12.24 -3.87
N THR A 431 -8.55 -12.48 -4.40
CA THR A 431 -9.31 -13.72 -4.14
C THR A 431 -8.87 -14.88 -5.02
N HIS A 432 -8.15 -14.61 -6.12
CA HIS A 432 -7.78 -15.57 -7.17
C HIS A 432 -8.96 -16.38 -7.77
N GLY A 433 -10.22 -15.96 -7.56
CA GLY A 433 -11.39 -16.81 -7.81
C GLY A 433 -11.41 -18.12 -7.00
N GLY A 434 -10.55 -18.19 -5.98
CA GLY A 434 -10.24 -19.36 -5.16
C GLY A 434 -9.20 -20.32 -5.73
N GLN A 435 -8.66 -20.05 -6.94
CA GLN A 435 -7.61 -20.82 -7.66
C GLN A 435 -7.97 -22.27 -8.01
N VAL A 436 -8.51 -23.06 -7.07
CA VAL A 436 -8.98 -24.43 -7.22
C VAL A 436 -10.45 -24.50 -6.84
N ARG A 437 -11.30 -24.84 -7.81
CA ARG A 437 -12.74 -24.92 -7.63
C ARG A 437 -13.23 -26.34 -7.90
N LEU A 438 -14.08 -26.86 -7.03
CA LEU A 438 -14.75 -28.13 -7.24
C LEU A 438 -16.08 -27.92 -7.97
N PRO A 439 -16.49 -28.86 -8.85
CA PRO A 439 -17.84 -28.85 -9.41
C PRO A 439 -18.88 -28.74 -8.29
N ILE A 440 -19.88 -27.87 -8.48
CA ILE A 440 -21.00 -27.60 -7.55
C ILE A 440 -20.57 -26.89 -6.25
N LEU A 441 -19.50 -27.33 -5.59
CA LEU A 441 -19.06 -26.77 -4.30
C LEU A 441 -18.35 -25.42 -4.44
N GLY A 442 -17.81 -25.10 -5.62
CA GLY A 442 -17.10 -23.86 -5.89
C GLY A 442 -15.69 -23.84 -5.27
N PRO A 443 -15.17 -22.68 -4.88
CA PRO A 443 -13.78 -22.50 -4.46
C PRO A 443 -13.48 -23.13 -3.09
N LEU A 444 -12.39 -23.87 -2.97
CA LEU A 444 -12.00 -24.54 -1.72
C LEU A 444 -11.54 -23.57 -0.63
N TYR A 445 -10.89 -22.48 -1.04
CA TYR A 445 -10.36 -21.45 -0.16
C TYR A 445 -10.56 -20.08 -0.83
N ILE A 446 -10.89 -19.08 -0.02
CA ILE A 446 -10.91 -17.67 -0.44
C ILE A 446 -10.45 -16.84 0.76
N ASN A 447 -9.62 -15.84 0.48
CA ASN A 447 -9.19 -14.85 1.45
C ASN A 447 -10.01 -13.56 1.26
N THR A 448 -11.10 -13.40 2.01
CA THR A 448 -11.93 -12.17 2.02
C THR A 448 -12.92 -12.25 3.19
N THR A 449 -13.18 -11.12 3.84
CA THR A 449 -14.20 -11.00 4.89
C THR A 449 -15.62 -10.88 4.33
N LEU A 450 -15.78 -10.53 3.05
CA LEU A 450 -17.08 -10.43 2.37
C LEU A 450 -17.76 -11.80 2.16
N GLY A 451 -17.00 -12.89 2.34
CA GLY A 451 -17.48 -14.25 2.21
C GLY A 451 -17.44 -14.80 0.78
N ARG A 452 -17.77 -16.09 0.65
CA ARG A 452 -17.50 -16.88 -0.58
C ARG A 452 -18.21 -16.37 -1.84
N ARG A 453 -19.21 -15.50 -1.74
CA ARG A 453 -19.97 -14.98 -2.89
C ARG A 453 -19.15 -14.01 -3.75
N TYR A 454 -18.24 -13.25 -3.14
CA TYR A 454 -17.54 -12.12 -3.77
C TYR A 454 -16.15 -12.50 -4.28
N ASN A 455 -16.03 -13.71 -4.82
CA ASN A 455 -14.73 -14.26 -5.24
C ASN A 455 -14.31 -13.92 -6.67
N GLN A 456 -15.24 -13.50 -7.53
CA GLN A 456 -14.93 -13.02 -8.88
C GLN A 456 -16.19 -12.38 -9.51
N GLY A 457 -16.00 -11.41 -10.39
CA GLY A 457 -17.07 -10.80 -11.20
C GLY A 457 -17.54 -9.43 -10.69
N LEU A 458 -18.62 -8.94 -11.29
CA LEU A 458 -19.19 -7.62 -11.03
C LEU A 458 -20.32 -7.69 -9.99
N PHE A 459 -20.24 -6.82 -8.99
CA PHE A 459 -21.19 -6.73 -7.89
C PHE A 459 -21.62 -5.29 -7.65
N ARG A 460 -22.84 -5.11 -7.15
CA ARG A 460 -23.40 -3.80 -6.80
C ARG A 460 -23.46 -3.64 -5.29
N PHE A 461 -22.90 -2.55 -4.77
CA PHE A 461 -22.92 -2.17 -3.36
C PHE A 461 -23.41 -0.73 -3.22
N ALA A 462 -24.60 -0.51 -2.64
CA ALA A 462 -25.22 0.81 -2.45
C ALA A 462 -25.20 1.68 -3.73
N ASP A 463 -24.23 2.60 -3.88
CA ASP A 463 -24.03 3.48 -5.03
C ASP A 463 -22.80 3.17 -5.90
N SER A 464 -21.94 2.25 -5.45
CA SER A 464 -20.74 1.80 -6.15
C SER A 464 -20.86 0.43 -6.83
N TRP A 465 -20.11 0.23 -7.90
CA TRP A 465 -19.79 -1.09 -8.44
C TRP A 465 -18.50 -1.63 -7.81
N LEU A 466 -18.42 -2.94 -7.63
CA LEU A 466 -17.19 -3.66 -7.28
C LEU A 466 -16.94 -4.73 -8.33
N TYR A 467 -15.76 -4.71 -8.95
CA TYR A 467 -15.31 -5.80 -9.80
C TYR A 467 -14.14 -6.54 -9.16
N VAL A 468 -14.30 -7.85 -8.98
CA VAL A 468 -13.27 -8.73 -8.43
C VAL A 468 -12.67 -9.57 -9.55
N ASN A 469 -11.44 -9.26 -9.94
CA ASN A 469 -10.66 -10.01 -10.90
C ASN A 469 -10.11 -11.29 -10.24
N ARG A 470 -10.11 -12.42 -10.96
CA ARG A 470 -9.61 -13.71 -10.42
C ARG A 470 -8.10 -13.94 -10.62
N GLY A 471 -7.40 -12.93 -11.09
CA GLY A 471 -5.96 -12.92 -11.24
C GLY A 471 -5.42 -13.65 -12.47
N VAL A 472 -4.19 -13.31 -12.84
CA VAL A 472 -3.45 -13.96 -13.93
C VAL A 472 -2.63 -15.14 -13.40
N GLY A 473 -1.80 -14.90 -12.39
CA GLY A 473 -0.82 -15.84 -11.88
C GLY A 473 -1.39 -16.89 -10.94
N THR A 474 -0.51 -17.55 -10.19
CA THR A 474 -0.89 -18.52 -9.15
C THR A 474 -0.14 -18.21 -7.88
N ARG A 475 -0.81 -18.31 -6.74
CA ARG A 475 -0.16 -18.16 -5.44
C ARG A 475 0.20 -19.52 -4.85
N GLY A 476 1.45 -19.66 -4.41
CA GLY A 476 1.95 -20.89 -3.79
C GLY A 476 2.10 -22.07 -4.78
N LEU A 477 1.07 -22.90 -4.92
CA LEU A 477 1.12 -24.03 -5.86
C LEU A 477 0.72 -23.57 -7.27
N PRO A 478 1.45 -23.98 -8.33
CA PRO A 478 1.16 -23.60 -9.71
C PRO A 478 0.01 -24.43 -10.30
N ILE A 479 -1.17 -24.32 -9.68
CA ILE A 479 -2.38 -25.05 -10.04
C ILE A 479 -3.54 -24.07 -10.22
N ARG A 480 -4.35 -24.26 -11.27
CA ARG A 480 -5.66 -23.64 -11.45
C ARG A 480 -6.62 -24.70 -11.94
N PHE A 481 -7.80 -24.81 -11.33
CA PHE A 481 -8.81 -25.79 -11.76
C PHE A 481 -10.21 -25.19 -11.70
N LEU A 482 -10.89 -25.19 -12.85
CA LEU A 482 -12.17 -24.50 -13.09
C LEU A 482 -12.13 -23.00 -12.74
N CYS A 483 -10.93 -22.40 -12.76
CA CYS A 483 -10.62 -21.02 -12.45
C CYS A 483 -9.44 -20.51 -13.32
N PRO A 484 -9.60 -20.46 -14.66
CA PRO A 484 -8.53 -20.05 -15.57
C PRO A 484 -8.09 -18.59 -15.32
N PRO A 485 -6.84 -18.22 -15.67
CA PRO A 485 -6.37 -16.84 -15.59
C PRO A 485 -7.28 -15.85 -16.33
N GLU A 486 -7.41 -14.63 -15.81
CA GLU A 486 -8.29 -13.60 -16.36
C GLU A 486 -7.55 -12.29 -16.68
N LEU A 487 -7.85 -11.73 -17.85
CA LEU A 487 -7.61 -10.33 -18.21
C LEU A 487 -8.99 -9.73 -18.50
N THR A 488 -9.33 -8.60 -17.89
CA THR A 488 -10.67 -8.00 -18.07
C THR A 488 -10.58 -6.71 -18.86
N ILE A 489 -11.47 -6.54 -19.83
CA ILE A 489 -11.78 -5.25 -20.47
C ILE A 489 -13.09 -4.75 -19.90
N ILE A 490 -13.03 -3.64 -19.19
CA ILE A 490 -14.17 -2.97 -18.59
C ILE A 490 -14.57 -1.80 -19.49
N SER A 491 -15.84 -1.75 -19.88
CA SER A 491 -16.41 -0.65 -20.66
C SER A 491 -17.37 0.15 -19.80
N LEU A 492 -17.20 1.46 -19.72
CA LEU A 492 -18.14 2.33 -19.00
C LEU A 492 -19.36 2.62 -19.87
N GLU A 493 -20.55 2.41 -19.34
CA GLU A 493 -21.82 2.65 -20.04
C GLU A 493 -22.73 3.58 -19.24
N GLN A 494 -23.56 4.37 -19.94
CA GLN A 494 -24.60 5.13 -19.28
C GLN A 494 -25.68 4.19 -18.75
N LYS A 495 -26.01 4.32 -17.46
CA LYS A 495 -27.17 3.65 -16.88
C LYS A 495 -28.45 4.19 -17.55
N ARG A 496 -29.22 3.30 -18.16
CA ARG A 496 -30.49 3.62 -18.85
C ARG A 496 -31.64 3.83 -17.89
#